data_AF-A0A7J4I056-F1
#
_entry.id   AF-A0A7J4I056-F1
#
_cell.length_a   1.000
_cell.length_b   1.000
_cell.length_c   1.000
_cell.angle_alpha   90.00
_cell.angle_beta   90.00
_cell.angle_gamma   90.00
#
_symmetry.space_group_name_H-M   'P 1'
#
loop_
_entity.id
_entity.type
_entity.pdbx_description
1 polymer ?
#
loop_
_entity_poly.entity_id
_entity_poly.type
_entity_poly.pdbx_seq_one_letter_code
_entity_poly.pdbx_strand_id
1 'polypeptide(L)'
;MDINLTAIVTEEYNRPTGKALIEKYQISHVPTILLKGELDKSAPLQALINEQGQASADAVILSSPEPPFVEVSSGKVRQKVGLTVLRKNSCEKCYDVAPLVEKLKEQLNIEKYKEVFIESAEGKELVSQYAVTVVPTLIFDQEAELYSALTLVWKDIGTVESDGSYVMRNLNPPYYNITEGRVRGLVTLTALEDKNCLQCYRALTVNKPILLRLGLVLGQEKSIDISTAEAQGLIAKYNLSKIPTIIVTGDTEVYPYLAQIWAGVGTIEKDQAYVLRKVELFGQPYKDLESNQVITPAPEPSAAS
;
A
#
# COMPACT_ATOMS: atom_id res chain seq x y z
N MET A 1 -14.27 -2.89 -34.69
CA MET A 1 -13.97 -4.33 -34.84
C MET A 1 -15.15 -4.89 -35.61
N ASP A 2 -14.99 -5.13 -36.90
CA ASP A 2 -16.13 -5.44 -37.78
C ASP A 2 -16.36 -6.96 -37.77
N ILE A 3 -17.00 -7.44 -36.70
CA ILE A 3 -17.51 -8.81 -36.61
C ILE A 3 -18.97 -8.78 -37.05
N ASN A 4 -19.30 -9.51 -38.12
CA ASN A 4 -20.69 -9.65 -38.55
C ASN A 4 -21.35 -10.79 -37.75
N LEU A 5 -22.09 -10.41 -36.71
CA LEU A 5 -22.84 -11.36 -35.88
C LEU A 5 -24.17 -11.72 -36.57
N THR A 6 -24.30 -12.98 -36.98
CA THR A 6 -25.51 -13.48 -37.64
C THR A 6 -26.59 -13.92 -36.65
N ALA A 7 -26.20 -14.33 -35.43
CA ALA A 7 -27.12 -14.69 -34.35
C ALA A 7 -26.44 -14.55 -32.97
N ILE A 8 -27.24 -14.22 -31.95
CA ILE A 8 -26.86 -14.29 -30.54
C ILE A 8 -27.91 -15.15 -29.85
N VAL A 9 -27.47 -16.24 -29.22
CA VAL A 9 -28.33 -17.15 -28.47
C VAL A 9 -27.88 -17.17 -27.03
N THR A 10 -28.81 -16.93 -26.11
CA THR A 10 -28.56 -17.00 -24.67
C THR A 10 -29.25 -18.24 -24.11
N GLU A 11 -28.49 -19.12 -23.49
CA GLU A 11 -29.00 -20.33 -22.85
C GLU A 11 -28.77 -20.28 -21.35
N GLU A 12 -29.82 -20.55 -20.58
CA GLU A 12 -29.69 -20.74 -19.13
C GLU A 12 -29.01 -22.08 -18.85
N TYR A 13 -27.89 -22.04 -18.12
CA TYR A 13 -27.05 -23.22 -17.88
C TYR A 13 -27.77 -24.38 -17.17
N ASN A 14 -28.84 -24.07 -16.42
CA ASN A 14 -29.63 -25.04 -15.68
C ASN A 14 -30.78 -25.67 -16.50
N ARG A 15 -31.05 -25.18 -17.73
CA ARG A 15 -32.04 -25.79 -18.65
C ARG A 15 -31.46 -26.97 -19.41
N PRO A 16 -32.30 -27.88 -19.96
CA PRO A 16 -31.81 -29.05 -20.71
C PRO A 16 -30.85 -28.70 -21.85
N THR A 17 -31.12 -27.63 -22.59
CA THR A 17 -30.28 -27.12 -23.67
C THR A 17 -28.92 -26.61 -23.16
N GLY A 18 -28.92 -25.79 -22.10
CA GLY A 18 -27.70 -25.32 -21.45
C GLY A 18 -26.85 -26.45 -20.87
N LYS A 19 -27.47 -27.43 -20.20
CA LYS A 19 -26.78 -28.63 -19.68
C LYS A 19 -26.14 -29.46 -20.79
N ALA A 20 -26.82 -29.62 -21.93
CA ALA A 20 -26.27 -30.32 -23.08
C ALA A 20 -25.05 -29.58 -23.67
N LEU A 21 -25.05 -28.24 -23.68
CA LEU A 21 -23.89 -27.45 -24.09
C LEU A 21 -22.74 -27.59 -23.09
N ILE A 22 -23.01 -27.54 -21.79
CA ILE A 22 -22.01 -27.78 -20.74
C ILE A 22 -21.32 -29.12 -20.92
N GLU A 23 -22.10 -30.19 -21.08
CA GLU A 23 -21.56 -31.54 -21.26
C GLU A 23 -20.76 -31.65 -22.56
N LYS A 24 -21.32 -31.13 -23.67
CA LYS A 24 -20.68 -31.20 -24.99
C LYS A 24 -19.32 -30.49 -25.02
N TYR A 25 -19.21 -29.31 -24.42
CA TYR A 25 -18.00 -28.48 -24.48
C TYR A 25 -17.16 -28.51 -23.20
N GLN A 26 -17.53 -29.36 -22.22
CA GLN A 26 -16.84 -29.48 -20.93
C GLN A 26 -16.71 -28.12 -20.19
N ILE A 27 -17.79 -27.32 -20.22
CA ILE A 27 -17.79 -25.99 -19.61
C ILE A 27 -17.76 -26.11 -18.08
N SER A 28 -16.72 -25.58 -17.45
CA SER A 28 -16.55 -25.58 -15.99
C SER A 28 -17.18 -24.38 -15.30
N HIS A 29 -17.37 -23.26 -16.01
CA HIS A 29 -17.84 -22.00 -15.44
C HIS A 29 -18.90 -21.31 -16.31
N VAL A 30 -19.84 -20.59 -15.71
CA VAL A 30 -20.78 -19.71 -16.44
C VAL A 30 -20.81 -18.30 -15.83
N PRO A 31 -20.86 -17.22 -16.62
CA PRO A 31 -21.09 -17.21 -18.06
C PRO A 31 -19.89 -17.73 -18.87
N THR A 32 -20.18 -18.38 -19.99
CA THR A 32 -19.20 -18.81 -21.00
C THR A 32 -19.73 -18.41 -22.37
N ILE A 33 -18.86 -17.84 -23.22
CA ILE A 33 -19.24 -17.48 -24.59
C ILE A 33 -18.78 -18.59 -25.53
N LEU A 34 -19.71 -19.10 -26.34
CA LEU A 34 -19.44 -20.05 -27.41
C LEU A 34 -19.51 -19.31 -28.75
N LEU A 35 -18.37 -19.21 -29.42
CA LEU A 35 -18.28 -18.63 -30.76
C LEU A 35 -18.32 -19.75 -31.80
N LYS A 36 -19.16 -19.60 -32.83
CA LYS A 36 -19.30 -20.55 -33.94
C LYS A 36 -19.30 -19.83 -35.28
N GLY A 37 -18.89 -20.53 -36.36
CA GLY A 37 -18.89 -20.01 -37.73
C GLY A 37 -17.49 -19.73 -38.28
N GLU A 38 -17.38 -18.77 -39.19
CA GLU A 38 -16.12 -18.37 -39.84
C GLU A 38 -15.30 -17.42 -38.94
N LEU A 39 -14.60 -17.99 -37.97
CA LEU A 39 -13.84 -17.21 -36.98
C LEU A 39 -12.49 -16.70 -37.49
N ASP A 40 -12.02 -17.19 -38.64
CA ASP A 40 -10.71 -16.90 -39.25
C ASP A 40 -10.67 -15.61 -40.09
N LYS A 41 -11.83 -14.98 -40.32
CA LYS A 41 -11.93 -13.80 -41.21
C LYS A 41 -11.59 -12.47 -40.56
N SER A 42 -11.42 -12.43 -39.23
CA SER A 42 -11.16 -11.21 -38.47
C SER A 42 -9.88 -11.35 -37.65
N ALA A 43 -8.82 -10.64 -38.04
CA ALA A 43 -7.55 -10.66 -37.31
C ALA A 43 -7.71 -10.22 -35.83
N PRO A 44 -8.50 -9.18 -35.49
CA PRO A 44 -8.78 -8.86 -34.09
C PRO A 44 -9.48 -9.99 -33.32
N LEU A 45 -10.41 -10.72 -33.95
CA LEU A 45 -11.11 -11.84 -33.31
C LEU A 45 -10.16 -13.02 -33.10
N GLN A 46 -9.32 -13.31 -34.08
CA GLN A 46 -8.28 -14.32 -33.97
C GLN A 46 -7.31 -14.00 -32.84
N ALA A 47 -6.93 -12.73 -32.65
CA ALA A 47 -6.11 -12.33 -31.51
C ALA A 47 -6.77 -12.66 -30.17
N LEU A 48 -8.06 -12.30 -30.00
CA LEU A 48 -8.83 -12.63 -28.78
C LEU A 48 -8.95 -14.14 -28.56
N ILE A 49 -9.23 -14.91 -29.63
CA ILE A 49 -9.33 -16.37 -29.57
C ILE A 49 -7.99 -16.99 -29.18
N ASN A 50 -6.89 -16.50 -29.72
CA ASN A 50 -5.55 -17.00 -29.38
C ASN A 50 -5.15 -16.66 -27.95
N GLU A 51 -5.64 -15.54 -27.41
CA GLU A 51 -5.35 -15.10 -26.06
C GLU A 51 -6.22 -15.81 -25.00
N GLN A 52 -7.52 -15.97 -25.28
CA GLN A 52 -8.51 -16.36 -24.26
C GLN A 52 -9.38 -17.56 -24.67
N GLY A 53 -9.22 -18.06 -25.89
CA GLY A 53 -10.08 -19.10 -26.45
C GLY A 53 -9.51 -20.50 -26.36
N GLN A 54 -10.40 -21.46 -26.09
CA GLN A 54 -10.14 -22.88 -26.22
C GLN A 54 -10.92 -23.42 -27.42
N ALA A 55 -10.21 -23.91 -28.43
CA ALA A 55 -10.84 -24.53 -29.59
C ALA A 55 -11.53 -25.85 -29.21
N SER A 56 -12.74 -26.05 -29.73
CA SER A 56 -13.50 -27.30 -29.68
C SER A 56 -14.02 -27.63 -31.09
N ALA A 57 -14.57 -28.83 -31.28
CA ALA A 57 -14.85 -29.40 -32.60
C ALA A 57 -15.60 -28.46 -33.57
N ASP A 58 -16.62 -27.73 -33.09
CA ASP A 58 -17.44 -26.80 -33.88
C ASP A 58 -17.57 -25.41 -33.27
N ALA A 59 -16.76 -25.08 -32.26
CA ALA A 59 -16.87 -23.83 -31.51
C ALA A 59 -15.53 -23.41 -30.89
N VAL A 60 -15.39 -22.13 -30.61
CA VAL A 60 -14.38 -21.61 -29.67
C VAL A 60 -15.07 -21.24 -28.37
N ILE A 61 -14.51 -21.74 -27.27
CA ILE A 61 -15.00 -21.50 -25.91
C ILE A 61 -14.18 -20.38 -25.30
N LEU A 62 -14.83 -19.28 -24.93
CA LEU A 62 -14.21 -18.20 -24.15
C LEU A 62 -14.67 -18.36 -22.70
N SER A 63 -13.83 -19.04 -21.90
CA SER A 63 -14.12 -19.47 -20.52
C SER A 63 -13.42 -18.61 -19.45
N SER A 64 -13.11 -17.35 -19.76
CA SER A 64 -12.46 -16.43 -18.80
C SER A 64 -13.45 -15.38 -18.28
N PRO A 65 -14.58 -15.75 -17.64
CA PRO A 65 -15.43 -14.75 -17.03
C PRO A 65 -14.66 -14.10 -15.88
N GLU A 66 -14.54 -12.78 -15.94
CA GLU A 66 -14.25 -12.02 -14.73
C GLU A 66 -15.35 -12.35 -13.69
N PRO A 67 -15.00 -12.59 -12.41
CA PRO A 67 -15.99 -12.85 -11.38
C PRO A 67 -17.11 -11.78 -11.37
N PRO A 68 -18.41 -12.16 -11.32
CA PRO A 68 -18.92 -13.45 -10.86
C PRO A 68 -19.02 -14.50 -11.93
N PHE A 69 -18.78 -15.75 -11.53
CA PHE A 69 -19.20 -16.91 -12.30
C PHE A 69 -19.76 -18.01 -11.39
N VAL A 70 -20.55 -18.90 -11.96
CA VAL A 70 -21.01 -20.13 -11.30
C VAL A 70 -20.10 -21.26 -11.74
N GLU A 71 -19.51 -21.95 -10.78
CA GLU A 71 -18.83 -23.22 -11.02
C GLU A 71 -19.88 -24.29 -11.29
N VAL A 72 -19.85 -24.88 -12.48
CA VAL A 72 -20.93 -25.74 -12.97
C VAL A 72 -21.02 -27.06 -12.18
N SER A 73 -19.89 -27.59 -11.72
CA SER A 73 -19.83 -28.83 -10.94
C SER A 73 -20.49 -28.70 -9.57
N SER A 74 -20.34 -27.55 -8.92
CA SER A 74 -20.81 -27.31 -7.55
C SER A 74 -22.09 -26.47 -7.48
N GLY A 75 -22.43 -25.74 -8.56
CA GLY A 75 -23.45 -24.70 -8.55
C GLY A 75 -23.08 -23.49 -7.69
N LYS A 76 -21.84 -23.42 -7.16
CA LYS A 76 -21.39 -22.33 -6.30
C LYS A 76 -21.10 -21.09 -7.14
N VAL A 77 -21.65 -19.95 -6.72
CA VAL A 77 -21.24 -18.65 -7.24
C VAL A 77 -19.86 -18.31 -6.66
N ARG A 78 -18.87 -18.19 -7.52
CA ARG A 78 -17.49 -17.75 -7.23
C ARG A 78 -17.41 -16.25 -7.57
N GLN A 79 -17.15 -15.42 -6.56
CA GLN A 79 -16.99 -13.95 -6.63
C GLN A 79 -16.87 -13.33 -5.24
N LYS A 80 -17.43 -14.01 -4.24
CA LYS A 80 -17.73 -13.43 -2.94
C LYS A 80 -16.49 -13.53 -2.08
N VAL A 81 -15.72 -12.45 -2.07
CA VAL A 81 -14.48 -12.36 -1.28
C VAL A 81 -14.85 -12.12 0.18
N GLY A 82 -14.32 -12.95 1.06
CA GLY A 82 -14.30 -12.67 2.49
C GLY A 82 -13.14 -11.75 2.84
N LEU A 83 -13.42 -10.70 3.61
CA LEU A 83 -12.42 -9.80 4.16
C LEU A 83 -12.56 -9.72 5.68
N THR A 84 -11.49 -10.11 6.37
CA THR A 84 -11.33 -9.91 7.80
C THR A 84 -10.29 -8.82 8.05
N VAL A 85 -10.66 -7.81 8.85
CA VAL A 85 -9.74 -6.80 9.34
C VAL A 85 -9.39 -7.12 10.78
N LEU A 86 -8.17 -7.57 11.01
CA LEU A 86 -7.65 -7.81 12.35
C LEU A 86 -7.06 -6.51 12.89
N ARG A 87 -7.50 -6.06 14.07
CA ARG A 87 -7.07 -4.77 14.65
C ARG A 87 -6.89 -4.84 16.16
N LYS A 88 -6.22 -3.83 16.72
CA LYS A 88 -6.16 -3.60 18.17
C LYS A 88 -7.28 -2.64 18.58
N ASN A 89 -8.03 -2.97 19.63
CA ASN A 89 -9.18 -2.16 20.08
C ASN A 89 -8.78 -0.71 20.46
N SER A 90 -7.59 -0.52 21.01
CA SER A 90 -7.15 0.76 21.60
C SER A 90 -5.97 1.42 20.87
N CYS A 91 -5.85 1.26 19.55
CA CYS A 91 -4.74 1.87 18.79
C CYS A 91 -5.18 3.11 18.01
N GLU A 92 -5.31 4.25 18.70
CA GLU A 92 -5.71 5.53 18.08
C GLU A 92 -4.72 6.04 17.04
N LYS A 93 -3.44 5.71 17.23
CA LYS A 93 -2.36 6.15 16.33
C LYS A 93 -2.02 5.11 15.27
N CYS A 94 -2.73 3.99 15.14
CA CYS A 94 -2.45 3.04 14.06
C CYS A 94 -3.01 3.57 12.73
N TYR A 95 -2.44 3.09 11.62
CA TYR A 95 -2.97 3.35 10.28
C TYR A 95 -4.45 2.99 10.20
N ASP A 96 -5.28 3.92 9.74
CA ASP A 96 -6.69 3.67 9.51
C ASP A 96 -6.88 2.97 8.17
N VAL A 97 -7.26 1.69 8.24
CA VAL A 97 -7.52 0.88 7.04
C VAL A 97 -8.90 1.10 6.46
N ALA A 98 -9.82 1.81 7.14
CA ALA A 98 -11.18 1.98 6.65
C ALA A 98 -11.26 2.60 5.23
N PRO A 99 -10.50 3.65 4.88
CA PRO A 99 -10.51 4.20 3.52
C PRO A 99 -10.02 3.19 2.47
N LEU A 100 -9.03 2.36 2.82
CA LEU A 100 -8.54 1.30 1.94
C LEU A 100 -9.61 0.21 1.75
N VAL A 101 -10.28 -0.20 2.84
CA VAL A 101 -11.36 -1.18 2.81
C VAL A 101 -12.52 -0.70 1.93
N GLU A 102 -12.93 0.57 2.02
CA GLU A 102 -14.00 1.11 1.17
C GLU A 102 -13.60 1.07 -0.32
N LYS A 103 -12.37 1.49 -0.65
CA LYS A 103 -11.85 1.37 -2.02
C LYS A 103 -11.81 -0.08 -2.51
N LEU A 104 -11.46 -1.03 -1.63
CA LEU A 104 -11.45 -2.45 -1.96
C LEU A 104 -12.86 -2.98 -2.22
N LYS A 105 -13.88 -2.51 -1.49
CA LYS A 105 -15.29 -2.87 -1.74
C LYS A 105 -15.80 -2.38 -3.10
N GLU A 106 -15.23 -1.30 -3.63
CA GLU A 106 -15.56 -0.81 -4.98
C GLU A 106 -14.94 -1.68 -6.09
N GLN A 107 -13.84 -2.38 -5.78
CA GLN A 107 -13.07 -3.17 -6.76
C GLN A 107 -13.31 -4.68 -6.64
N LEU A 108 -13.70 -5.15 -5.46
CA LEU A 108 -13.89 -6.55 -5.11
C LEU A 108 -15.33 -6.75 -4.64
N ASN A 109 -15.95 -7.88 -4.98
CA ASN A 109 -17.28 -8.20 -4.45
C ASN A 109 -17.15 -8.78 -3.03
N ILE A 110 -16.95 -7.90 -2.04
CA ILE A 110 -16.80 -8.27 -0.64
C ILE A 110 -18.18 -8.55 -0.04
N GLU A 111 -18.53 -9.83 0.12
CA GLU A 111 -19.80 -10.22 0.75
C GLU A 111 -19.66 -10.37 2.27
N LYS A 112 -18.52 -10.87 2.74
CA LYS A 112 -18.27 -11.13 4.16
C LYS A 112 -17.21 -10.18 4.67
N TYR A 113 -17.63 -9.04 5.20
CA TYR A 113 -16.76 -8.13 5.91
C TYR A 113 -16.89 -8.34 7.42
N LYS A 114 -15.77 -8.49 8.13
CA LYS A 114 -15.76 -8.46 9.60
C LYS A 114 -14.51 -7.80 10.16
N GLU A 115 -14.68 -7.12 11.28
CA GLU A 115 -13.58 -6.63 12.10
C GLU A 115 -13.39 -7.55 13.29
N VAL A 116 -12.15 -7.95 13.55
CA VAL A 116 -11.79 -8.82 14.67
C VAL A 116 -10.72 -8.15 15.50
N PHE A 117 -10.93 -8.07 16.81
CA PHE A 117 -9.94 -7.54 17.74
C PHE A 117 -8.94 -8.62 18.16
N ILE A 118 -7.64 -8.32 18.16
CA ILE A 118 -6.60 -9.28 18.58
C ILE A 118 -6.77 -9.75 20.03
N GLU A 119 -7.50 -9.01 20.86
CA GLU A 119 -7.81 -9.38 22.23
C GLU A 119 -8.93 -10.43 22.36
N SER A 120 -9.75 -10.62 21.32
CA SER A 120 -10.85 -11.59 21.30
C SER A 120 -10.33 -13.02 21.16
N ALA A 121 -11.17 -14.02 21.46
CA ALA A 121 -10.82 -15.42 21.27
C ALA A 121 -10.48 -15.74 19.80
N GLU A 122 -11.34 -15.27 18.88
CA GLU A 122 -11.14 -15.39 17.44
C GLU A 122 -9.89 -14.65 16.95
N GLY A 123 -9.64 -13.44 17.46
CA GLY A 123 -8.45 -12.67 17.07
C GLY A 123 -7.16 -13.38 17.47
N LYS A 124 -7.10 -13.99 18.65
CA LYS A 124 -5.96 -14.79 19.09
C LYS A 124 -5.74 -16.02 18.22
N GLU A 125 -6.82 -16.67 17.80
CA GLU A 125 -6.75 -17.79 16.86
C GLU A 125 -6.18 -17.35 15.51
N LEU A 126 -6.67 -16.25 14.93
CA LEU A 126 -6.16 -15.71 13.66
C LEU A 126 -4.68 -15.27 13.76
N VAL A 127 -4.30 -14.62 14.87
CA VAL A 127 -2.89 -14.27 15.14
C VAL A 127 -2.01 -15.51 15.15
N SER A 128 -2.46 -16.58 15.82
CA SER A 128 -1.71 -17.83 15.91
C SER A 128 -1.68 -18.58 14.57
N GLN A 129 -2.82 -18.71 13.90
CA GLN A 129 -2.97 -19.44 12.65
C GLN A 129 -2.09 -18.87 11.55
N TYR A 130 -2.09 -17.54 11.41
CA TYR A 130 -1.36 -16.86 10.35
C TYR A 130 -0.06 -16.22 10.82
N ALA A 131 0.40 -16.48 12.05
CA ALA A 131 1.59 -15.86 12.64
C ALA A 131 1.61 -14.33 12.44
N VAL A 132 0.52 -13.65 12.74
CA VAL A 132 0.40 -12.19 12.57
C VAL A 132 1.23 -11.48 13.65
N THR A 133 2.16 -10.62 13.24
CA THR A 133 3.05 -9.89 14.15
C THR A 133 2.71 -8.41 14.29
N VAL A 134 1.91 -7.85 13.38
CA VAL A 134 1.54 -6.43 13.35
C VAL A 134 0.06 -6.27 13.05
N VAL A 135 -0.58 -5.21 13.55
CA VAL A 135 -1.95 -4.83 13.18
C VAL A 135 -2.09 -3.32 12.95
N PRO A 136 -3.01 -2.86 12.08
CA PRO A 136 -4.05 -3.64 11.41
C PRO A 136 -3.54 -4.64 10.35
N THR A 137 -4.26 -5.74 10.15
CA THR A 137 -3.97 -6.74 9.11
C THR A 137 -5.23 -7.05 8.33
N LEU A 138 -5.12 -7.03 7.00
CA LEU A 138 -6.17 -7.51 6.10
C LEU A 138 -5.92 -8.99 5.82
N ILE A 139 -6.97 -9.80 5.95
CA ILE A 139 -6.97 -11.22 5.62
C ILE A 139 -8.12 -11.43 4.65
N PHE A 140 -7.80 -11.76 3.40
CA PHE A 140 -8.79 -12.20 2.43
C PHE A 140 -8.84 -13.72 2.39
N ASP A 141 -10.02 -14.29 2.14
CA ASP A 141 -10.14 -15.72 1.88
C ASP A 141 -9.63 -16.10 0.48
N GLN A 142 -9.61 -17.41 0.19
CA GLN A 142 -9.11 -17.94 -1.08
C GLN A 142 -9.83 -17.38 -2.33
N GLU A 143 -11.05 -16.86 -2.21
CA GLU A 143 -11.79 -16.32 -3.37
C GLU A 143 -11.13 -15.05 -3.94
N ALA A 144 -10.23 -14.41 -3.17
CA ALA A 144 -9.37 -13.33 -3.64
C ALA A 144 -8.45 -13.73 -4.82
N GLU A 145 -8.14 -15.03 -4.97
CA GLU A 145 -7.33 -15.55 -6.08
C GLU A 145 -7.92 -15.24 -7.47
N LEU A 146 -9.24 -15.06 -7.53
CA LEU A 146 -9.97 -14.80 -8.76
C LEU A 146 -9.79 -13.37 -9.28
N TYR A 147 -9.16 -12.49 -8.48
CA TYR A 147 -8.95 -11.09 -8.79
C TYR A 147 -7.49 -10.84 -9.15
N SER A 148 -7.15 -10.98 -10.44
CA SER A 148 -5.77 -10.89 -10.94
C SER A 148 -5.04 -9.61 -10.48
N ALA A 149 -5.71 -8.46 -10.54
CA ALA A 149 -5.17 -7.17 -10.08
C ALA A 149 -4.73 -7.21 -8.60
N LEU A 150 -5.51 -7.87 -7.74
CA LEU A 150 -5.18 -8.07 -6.33
C LEU A 150 -3.98 -9.01 -6.18
N THR A 151 -4.00 -10.16 -6.86
CA THR A 151 -2.90 -11.14 -6.77
C THR A 151 -1.56 -10.61 -7.28
N LEU A 152 -1.59 -9.69 -8.25
CA LEU A 152 -0.39 -9.05 -8.80
C LEU A 152 0.31 -8.19 -7.74
N VAL A 153 -0.46 -7.33 -7.06
CA VAL A 153 0.10 -6.44 -6.02
C VAL A 153 0.37 -7.18 -4.70
N TRP A 154 -0.31 -8.30 -4.45
CA TRP A 154 -0.21 -9.00 -3.17
C TRP A 154 1.20 -9.51 -2.86
N LYS A 155 1.97 -9.85 -3.91
CA LYS A 155 3.36 -10.33 -3.78
C LYS A 155 4.27 -9.33 -3.07
N ASP A 156 3.95 -8.03 -3.17
CA ASP A 156 4.74 -6.97 -2.58
C ASP A 156 4.25 -6.60 -1.17
N ILE A 157 2.99 -6.90 -0.84
CA ILE A 157 2.36 -6.44 0.40
C ILE A 157 2.02 -7.57 1.39
N GLY A 158 2.06 -8.83 0.97
CA GLY A 158 1.54 -9.93 1.76
C GLY A 158 2.06 -11.32 1.36
N THR A 159 1.45 -12.33 1.95
CA THR A 159 1.70 -13.75 1.68
C THR A 159 0.40 -14.45 1.32
N VAL A 160 0.51 -15.59 0.65
CA VAL A 160 -0.59 -16.54 0.46
C VAL A 160 -0.31 -17.74 1.37
N GLU A 161 -1.26 -18.04 2.23
CA GLU A 161 -1.16 -19.09 3.25
C GLU A 161 -1.53 -20.47 2.67
N SER A 162 -1.26 -21.54 3.42
CA SER A 162 -1.52 -22.91 2.96
C SER A 162 -2.99 -23.23 2.71
N ASP A 163 -3.90 -22.46 3.31
CA ASP A 163 -5.35 -22.57 3.11
C ASP A 163 -5.87 -21.67 1.97
N GLY A 164 -4.95 -21.03 1.22
CA GLY A 164 -5.27 -20.10 0.13
C GLY A 164 -5.59 -18.69 0.59
N SER A 165 -5.59 -18.40 1.89
CA SER A 165 -5.86 -17.04 2.40
C SER A 165 -4.74 -16.08 2.04
N TYR A 166 -5.12 -14.83 1.75
CA TYR A 166 -4.21 -13.75 1.41
C TYR A 166 -4.03 -12.85 2.64
N VAL A 167 -2.86 -12.89 3.27
CA VAL A 167 -2.57 -12.18 4.52
C VAL A 167 -1.61 -11.03 4.28
N MET A 168 -2.00 -9.82 4.66
CA MET A 168 -1.15 -8.63 4.53
C MET A 168 0.01 -8.70 5.54
N ARG A 169 1.24 -8.47 5.07
CA ARG A 169 2.48 -8.56 5.87
C ARG A 169 3.22 -7.23 5.95
N ASN A 170 3.22 -6.47 4.86
CA ASN A 170 3.88 -5.18 4.80
C ASN A 170 2.81 -4.09 4.95
N LEU A 171 2.89 -3.37 6.06
CA LEU A 171 1.97 -2.29 6.38
C LEU A 171 2.75 -0.98 6.50
N ASN A 172 2.15 0.09 5.97
CA ASN A 172 2.65 1.43 6.21
C ASN A 172 2.54 1.78 7.70
N PRO A 173 3.64 2.17 8.36
CA PRO A 173 3.55 2.65 9.73
C PRO A 173 2.65 3.89 9.81
N PRO A 174 2.03 4.14 10.97
CA PRO A 174 2.16 3.44 12.25
C PRO A 174 1.30 2.18 12.37
N TYR A 175 1.78 1.20 13.13
CA TYR A 175 1.09 -0.06 13.39
C TYR A 175 1.38 -0.57 14.79
N TYR A 176 0.50 -1.39 15.37
CA TYR A 176 0.77 -2.06 16.63
C TYR A 176 1.53 -3.35 16.38
N ASN A 177 2.76 -3.45 16.90
CA ASN A 177 3.53 -4.67 16.88
C ASN A 177 3.11 -5.55 18.06
N ILE A 178 2.55 -6.72 17.77
CA ILE A 178 2.01 -7.66 18.76
C ILE A 178 3.15 -8.22 19.62
N THR A 179 4.26 -8.58 18.98
CA THR A 179 5.43 -9.18 19.66
C THR A 179 6.07 -8.20 20.63
N GLU A 180 6.17 -6.92 20.26
CA GLU A 180 6.74 -5.87 21.12
C GLU A 180 5.73 -5.25 22.09
N GLY A 181 4.44 -5.51 21.90
CA GLY A 181 3.37 -4.96 22.73
C GLY A 181 3.19 -3.44 22.61
N ARG A 182 3.70 -2.80 21.55
CA ARG A 182 3.69 -1.34 21.38
C ARG A 182 3.37 -0.90 19.94
N VAL A 183 2.97 0.37 19.81
CA VAL A 183 2.87 1.03 18.49
C VAL A 183 4.28 1.32 17.97
N ARG A 184 4.50 0.98 16.70
CA ARG A 184 5.69 1.28 15.91
C ARG A 184 5.39 2.35 14.87
N GLY A 185 6.45 3.02 14.41
CA GLY A 185 6.38 4.03 13.35
C GLY A 185 6.12 5.43 13.86
N LEU A 186 6.18 5.67 15.16
CA LEU A 186 6.07 7.02 15.69
C LEU A 186 7.47 7.61 15.79
N VAL A 187 7.65 8.79 15.19
CA VAL A 187 8.93 9.50 15.22
C VAL A 187 8.83 10.80 16.00
N THR A 188 9.94 11.23 16.56
CA THR A 188 10.09 12.54 17.20
C THR A 188 10.84 13.45 16.25
N LEU A 189 10.20 14.57 15.89
CA LEU A 189 10.82 15.64 15.10
C LEU A 189 11.32 16.74 16.04
N THR A 190 12.63 16.91 16.11
CA THR A 190 13.26 17.98 16.88
C THR A 190 13.85 19.02 15.93
N ALA A 191 13.33 20.24 15.96
CA ALA A 191 13.89 21.39 15.28
C ALA A 191 14.81 22.17 16.22
N LEU A 192 16.03 22.46 15.77
CA LEU A 192 16.93 23.40 16.42
C LEU A 192 16.89 24.73 15.67
N GLU A 193 16.54 25.80 16.37
CA GLU A 193 16.35 27.14 15.78
C GLU A 193 17.06 28.22 16.61
N ASP A 194 17.45 29.32 15.99
CA ASP A 194 17.88 30.52 16.72
C ASP A 194 16.73 31.52 16.71
N LYS A 195 16.08 31.73 17.87
CA LYS A 195 14.98 32.69 17.99
C LYS A 195 15.42 34.12 17.70
N ASN A 196 16.71 34.43 17.81
CA ASN A 196 17.27 35.73 17.48
C ASN A 196 17.59 35.87 15.98
N CYS A 197 17.63 34.77 15.22
CA CYS A 197 17.79 34.82 13.76
C CYS A 197 16.44 35.11 13.08
N LEU A 198 16.06 36.38 13.01
CA LEU A 198 14.77 36.81 12.42
C LEU A 198 14.64 36.50 10.93
N GLN A 199 15.77 36.37 10.23
CA GLN A 199 15.82 36.07 8.80
C GLN A 199 15.82 34.56 8.50
N CYS A 200 16.23 33.74 9.48
CA CYS A 200 16.25 32.29 9.31
C CYS A 200 14.82 31.76 9.14
N TYR A 201 14.67 30.72 8.32
CA TYR A 201 13.37 30.05 8.22
C TYR A 201 13.00 29.31 9.50
N ARG A 202 11.73 28.89 9.59
CA ARG A 202 11.22 28.04 10.68
C ARG A 202 11.21 26.59 10.22
N ALA A 203 12.01 25.75 10.86
CA ALA A 203 12.21 24.36 10.43
C ALA A 203 10.91 23.55 10.49
N LEU A 204 10.11 23.72 11.55
CA LEU A 204 8.82 23.03 11.63
C LEU A 204 7.81 23.53 10.59
N THR A 205 7.92 24.76 10.10
CA THR A 205 7.02 25.27 9.06
C THR A 205 7.38 24.72 7.68
N VAL A 206 8.68 24.58 7.39
CA VAL A 206 9.18 24.17 6.07
C VAL A 206 9.33 22.65 5.96
N ASN A 207 10.00 22.02 6.93
CA ASN A 207 10.40 20.62 6.79
C ASN A 207 9.28 19.64 7.19
N LYS A 208 8.46 19.94 8.20
CA LYS A 208 7.40 19.02 8.66
C LYS A 208 6.44 18.63 7.53
N PRO A 209 5.87 19.56 6.73
CA PRO A 209 4.96 19.16 5.64
C PRO A 209 5.60 18.29 4.57
N ILE A 210 6.93 18.35 4.41
CA ILE A 210 7.68 17.49 3.49
C ILE A 210 7.78 16.09 4.09
N LEU A 211 8.17 15.98 5.36
CA LEU A 211 8.25 14.70 6.07
C LEU A 211 6.89 13.96 6.13
N LEU A 212 5.80 14.70 6.40
CA LEU A 212 4.45 14.12 6.41
C LEU A 212 4.04 13.59 5.02
N ARG A 213 4.44 14.28 3.94
CA ARG A 213 4.22 13.82 2.55
C ARG A 213 5.04 12.59 2.19
N LEU A 214 6.17 12.37 2.86
CA LEU A 214 6.97 11.14 2.76
C LEU A 214 6.39 9.98 3.60
N GLY A 215 5.23 10.19 4.24
CA GLY A 215 4.52 9.17 5.00
C GLY A 215 4.92 9.06 6.47
N LEU A 216 5.79 9.94 6.99
CA LEU A 216 6.16 9.90 8.41
C LEU A 216 4.98 10.31 9.28
N VAL A 217 4.80 9.61 10.40
CA VAL A 217 3.84 9.99 11.44
C VAL A 217 4.55 10.43 12.71
N LEU A 218 4.28 11.67 13.11
CA LEU A 218 4.94 12.30 14.25
C LEU A 218 4.24 11.88 15.55
N GLY A 219 5.02 11.26 16.44
CA GLY A 219 4.60 10.99 17.82
C GLY A 219 4.78 12.22 18.72
N GLN A 220 5.85 12.98 18.49
CA GLN A 220 6.21 14.19 19.23
C GLN A 220 6.89 15.20 18.31
N GLU A 221 6.67 16.48 18.61
CA GLU A 221 7.34 17.62 17.97
C GLU A 221 7.99 18.50 19.02
N LYS A 222 9.21 18.95 18.75
CA LYS A 222 9.96 19.87 19.61
C LYS A 222 10.59 20.96 18.76
N SER A 223 10.53 22.20 19.24
CA SER A 223 11.37 23.30 18.75
C SER A 223 12.20 23.80 19.92
N ILE A 224 13.52 23.74 19.76
CA ILE A 224 14.49 24.03 20.80
C ILE A 224 15.36 25.19 20.33
N ASP A 225 15.47 26.21 21.17
CA ASP A 225 16.33 27.35 20.88
C ASP A 225 17.80 26.98 21.08
N ILE A 226 18.67 27.37 20.16
CA ILE A 226 20.10 27.05 20.22
C ILE A 226 20.82 27.62 21.45
N SER A 227 20.29 28.64 22.12
CA SER A 227 20.89 29.16 23.36
C SER A 227 20.70 28.22 24.56
N THR A 228 19.86 27.20 24.45
CA THR A 228 19.61 26.24 25.53
C THR A 228 20.72 25.20 25.65
N ALA A 229 20.97 24.71 26.87
CA ALA A 229 21.93 23.65 27.10
C ALA A 229 21.59 22.35 26.35
N GLU A 230 20.29 22.04 26.18
CA GLU A 230 19.82 20.88 25.41
C GLU A 230 20.22 20.99 23.94
N ALA A 231 19.97 22.13 23.30
CA ALA A 231 20.36 22.34 21.90
C ALA A 231 21.88 22.32 21.71
N GLN A 232 22.64 22.94 22.62
CA GLN A 232 24.11 22.90 22.59
C GLN A 232 24.63 21.47 22.68
N GLY A 233 24.01 20.62 23.53
CA GLY A 233 24.31 19.20 23.60
C GLY A 233 24.07 18.46 22.28
N LEU A 234 22.96 18.76 21.58
CA LEU A 234 22.64 18.16 20.28
C LEU A 234 23.56 18.66 19.15
N ILE A 235 23.92 19.95 19.16
CA ILE A 235 24.89 20.54 18.24
C ILE A 235 26.24 19.84 18.36
N ALA A 236 26.74 19.68 19.59
CA ALA A 236 27.98 18.98 19.85
C ALA A 236 27.89 17.49 19.49
N LYS A 237 26.84 16.79 19.94
CA LYS A 237 26.65 15.35 19.69
C LYS A 237 26.68 15.01 18.21
N TYR A 238 26.01 15.81 17.39
CA TYR A 238 25.90 15.54 15.96
C TYR A 238 26.86 16.39 15.11
N ASN A 239 27.73 17.21 15.69
CA ASN A 239 28.60 18.13 14.94
C ASN A 239 27.82 18.99 13.93
N LEU A 240 26.83 19.74 14.42
CA LEU A 240 26.01 20.61 13.57
C LEU A 240 26.72 21.95 13.33
N SER A 241 26.83 22.36 12.07
CA SER A 241 27.41 23.65 11.67
C SER A 241 26.40 24.65 11.12
N LYS A 242 25.13 24.24 10.90
CA LYS A 242 24.09 25.09 10.29
C LYS A 242 22.75 24.94 11.01
N ILE A 243 22.01 26.05 11.12
CA ILE A 243 20.66 26.11 11.67
C ILE A 243 19.76 27.07 10.88
N PRO A 244 18.44 26.91 10.87
CA PRO A 244 17.70 25.87 11.57
C PRO A 244 18.00 24.48 10.99
N THR A 245 17.93 23.45 11.81
CA THR A 245 18.09 22.05 11.35
C THR A 245 17.08 21.16 12.06
N ILE A 246 16.86 19.97 11.52
CA ILE A 246 15.97 18.97 12.10
C ILE A 246 16.72 17.68 12.39
N ILE A 247 16.29 17.04 13.46
CA ILE A 247 16.73 15.72 13.88
C ILE A 247 15.45 14.87 14.03
N VAL A 248 15.38 13.77 13.30
CA VAL A 248 14.28 12.79 13.39
C VAL A 248 14.79 11.56 14.12
N THR A 249 14.10 11.14 15.17
CA THR A 249 14.42 9.98 16.02
C THR A 249 13.16 9.17 16.30
N GLY A 250 13.26 8.03 16.98
CA GLY A 250 12.14 7.14 17.26
C GLY A 250 12.19 5.90 16.37
N ASP A 251 11.05 5.42 15.88
CA ASP A 251 10.99 4.27 14.98
C ASP A 251 11.23 4.69 13.52
N THR A 252 12.41 5.23 13.21
CA THR A 252 12.74 5.72 11.84
C THR A 252 13.06 4.57 10.89
N GLU A 253 13.54 3.44 11.41
CA GLU A 253 13.94 2.25 10.64
C GLU A 253 12.78 1.54 9.93
N VAL A 254 11.54 1.76 10.38
CA VAL A 254 10.35 1.19 9.71
C VAL A 254 9.94 1.99 8.47
N TYR A 255 10.67 3.06 8.12
CA TYR A 255 10.47 3.90 6.95
C TYR A 255 11.60 3.72 5.92
N PRO A 256 11.63 2.64 5.14
CA PRO A 256 12.74 2.36 4.22
C PRO A 256 12.93 3.45 3.15
N TYR A 257 11.83 4.04 2.66
CA TYR A 257 11.89 5.12 1.68
C TYR A 257 12.49 6.42 2.26
N LEU A 258 12.31 6.67 3.56
CA LEU A 258 12.96 7.79 4.23
C LEU A 258 14.47 7.65 4.17
N ALA A 259 15.02 6.46 4.44
CA ALA A 259 16.47 6.22 4.38
C ALA A 259 17.07 6.54 3.01
N GLN A 260 16.37 6.16 1.94
CA GLN A 260 16.80 6.40 0.56
C GLN A 260 16.87 7.90 0.24
N ILE A 261 15.83 8.66 0.60
CA ILE A 261 15.79 10.11 0.37
C ILE A 261 16.78 10.84 1.28
N TRP A 262 16.92 10.38 2.53
CA TRP A 262 17.72 11.09 3.53
C TRP A 262 19.19 11.20 3.14
N ALA A 263 19.73 10.20 2.44
CA ALA A 263 21.09 10.24 1.91
C ALA A 263 21.37 11.46 1.01
N GLY A 264 20.32 12.03 0.39
CA GLY A 264 20.42 13.25 -0.41
C GLY A 264 20.61 14.53 0.42
N VAL A 265 20.03 14.58 1.63
CA VAL A 265 19.88 15.82 2.43
C VAL A 265 20.60 15.79 3.78
N GLY A 266 21.00 14.62 4.26
CA GLY A 266 21.45 14.43 5.63
C GLY A 266 22.28 13.17 5.86
N THR A 267 22.42 12.81 7.12
CA THR A 267 23.10 11.59 7.58
C THR A 267 22.19 10.77 8.49
N ILE A 268 22.38 9.46 8.50
CA ILE A 268 21.80 8.54 9.48
C ILE A 268 22.92 8.21 10.47
N GLU A 269 22.73 8.61 11.72
CA GLU A 269 23.72 8.45 12.79
C GLU A 269 23.68 7.04 13.39
N LYS A 270 24.70 6.69 14.18
CA LYS A 270 24.82 5.35 14.80
C LYS A 270 23.64 4.99 15.70
N ASP A 271 23.03 5.99 16.33
CA ASP A 271 21.84 5.85 17.17
C ASP A 271 20.53 5.94 16.37
N GLN A 272 20.59 5.76 15.05
CA GLN A 272 19.45 5.82 14.12
C GLN A 272 18.80 7.21 14.03
N ALA A 273 19.47 8.27 14.51
CA ALA A 273 19.01 9.64 14.30
C ALA A 273 19.22 10.08 12.84
N TYR A 274 18.18 10.62 12.24
CA TYR A 274 18.21 11.20 10.89
C TYR A 274 18.47 12.69 11.05
N VAL A 275 19.69 13.13 10.73
CA VAL A 275 20.14 14.51 10.94
C VAL A 275 20.21 15.24 9.61
N LEU A 276 19.52 16.37 9.49
CA LEU A 276 19.58 17.19 8.29
C LEU A 276 20.92 17.95 8.23
N ARG A 277 21.66 17.79 7.12
CA ARG A 277 23.01 18.37 6.94
C ARG A 277 23.04 19.49 5.89
N LYS A 278 22.19 19.39 4.87
CA LYS A 278 22.18 20.29 3.72
C LYS A 278 20.96 21.20 3.76
N VAL A 279 20.94 22.12 4.72
CA VAL A 279 19.83 23.08 4.93
C VAL A 279 19.68 24.05 3.75
N GLU A 280 20.75 24.27 3.00
CA GLU A 280 20.78 25.11 1.79
C GLU A 280 19.88 24.61 0.66
N LEU A 281 19.59 23.29 0.60
CA LEU A 281 18.76 22.70 -0.46
C LEU A 281 17.30 23.13 -0.40
N PHE A 282 16.87 23.75 0.70
CA PHE A 282 15.52 24.29 0.83
C PHE A 282 15.40 25.72 0.27
N GLY A 283 16.50 26.33 -0.20
CA GLY A 283 16.49 27.69 -0.76
C GLY A 283 16.08 28.76 0.26
N GLN A 284 16.17 28.45 1.55
CA GLN A 284 15.74 29.32 2.65
C GLN A 284 16.95 29.90 3.39
N PRO A 285 16.87 31.11 3.97
CA PRO A 285 17.97 31.66 4.75
C PRO A 285 18.24 30.82 6.00
N TYR A 286 19.51 30.55 6.26
CA TYR A 286 19.98 29.79 7.42
C TYR A 286 21.19 30.48 8.04
N LYS A 287 21.47 30.21 9.30
CA LYS A 287 22.64 30.70 10.01
C LYS A 287 23.71 29.62 10.04
N ASP A 288 24.91 29.99 9.61
CA ASP A 288 26.12 29.21 9.76
C ASP A 288 26.71 29.46 11.16
N LEU A 289 26.89 28.39 11.94
CA LEU A 289 27.31 28.46 13.34
C LEU A 289 28.80 28.73 13.51
N GLU A 290 29.62 28.43 12.50
CA GLU A 290 31.07 28.67 12.55
C GLU A 290 31.38 30.14 12.31
N SER A 291 30.75 30.74 11.30
CA SER A 291 30.88 32.16 10.95
C SER A 291 29.95 33.08 11.73
N ASN A 292 28.91 32.51 12.35
CA ASN A 292 27.80 33.23 13.00
C ASN A 292 27.06 34.20 12.05
N GLN A 293 27.05 33.91 10.75
CA GLN A 293 26.40 34.73 9.71
C GLN A 293 25.12 34.06 9.19
N VAL A 294 24.14 34.89 8.81
CA VAL A 294 22.96 34.42 8.07
C VAL A 294 23.30 34.39 6.58
N ILE A 295 23.12 33.23 5.98
CA ILE A 295 23.35 32.94 4.56
C ILE A 295 21.99 32.79 3.89
N THR A 296 21.75 33.57 2.84
CA THR A 296 20.61 33.39 1.93
C THR A 296 21.11 32.62 0.70
N PRO A 297 20.66 31.37 0.48
CA PRO A 297 21.05 30.62 -0.71
C PRO A 297 20.68 31.39 -1.98
N ALA A 298 21.57 31.36 -2.98
CA ALA A 298 21.20 31.82 -4.31
C ALA A 298 20.04 30.95 -4.82
N PRO A 299 19.08 31.50 -5.60
CA PRO A 299 18.08 30.69 -6.27
C PRO A 299 18.80 29.63 -7.11
N GLU A 300 18.42 28.35 -6.98
CA GLU A 300 18.93 27.34 -7.90
C GLU A 300 18.59 27.82 -9.33
N PRO A 301 19.55 27.82 -10.27
CA PRO A 301 19.26 28.12 -11.65
C PRO A 301 18.14 27.17 -12.09
N SER A 302 16.99 27.73 -12.48
CA SER A 302 15.89 26.98 -13.06
C SER A 302 16.50 26.03 -14.09
N ALA A 303 16.44 24.71 -13.81
CA ALA A 303 16.81 23.73 -14.82
C ALA A 303 15.93 24.04 -16.04
N ALA A 304 16.53 24.53 -17.11
CA ALA A 304 15.80 24.91 -18.31
C ALA A 304 15.12 23.62 -18.82
N SER A 305 13.80 23.57 -18.63
CA SER A 305 12.91 22.50 -19.05
C SER A 305 12.72 22.54 -20.56
#